data_AF-A0A7C4X0X5-F1
#
_entry.id   AF-A0A7C4X0X5-F1
#
_cell.length_a   1.000
_cell.length_b   1.000
_cell.length_c   1.000
_cell.angle_alpha   90.00
_cell.angle_beta   90.00
_cell.angle_gamma   90.00
#
_symmetry.space_group_name_H-M   'P 1'
#
loop_
_entity.id
_entity.type
_entity.pdbx_description
1 polymer ?
#
loop_
_entity_poly.entity_id
_entity_poly.type
_entity_poly.pdbx_seq_one_letter_code
_entity_poly.pdbx_strand_id
1 'polypeptide(L)'
;MDTDNYYVLEDHELAAWNGAVAAGVTLNVVLDTWSSSNMNNTTSQWWMQFNPTDDSLLPNVMKGINIKGWKMTVTNIGTAQFTIILGASTPFNGWWQTGPGVGVEPGETKTVTIDINDTSGIPNQKDCTNLLIIFQSGSKMDFKFKVLSAHTYAYDPSPFHNTEVDPTVLTELSWKNIEGITANDVYFGTAVPNPADPNYDEWTEVLPKIKTILNPAAVQTLALSELPPLQDNTVYHWVVDSYRGTVPPAEPNFPGQHWQFTSYINRPPVVSLGDDRVVWLGQDGIPGQVNVTLTPVVSDDDRPVPQTSLTYSWAKANNSNRIDNLVFPLSDKPSLTLPFTLPGVYDIKLDVNDTKLIGTDTVRITVGTSSCDAARRLPNAPWFDGAALDQDCEVEMNDLMTLASNWLNCADFITHCQ
;
A
#
# COMPACT_ATOMS: atom_id res chain seq x y z
N MET A 1 -25.15 5.15 -42.85
CA MET A 1 -26.49 5.47 -42.32
C MET A 1 -27.43 4.38 -42.79
N ASP A 2 -27.75 3.47 -41.87
CA ASP A 2 -28.81 2.48 -42.00
C ASP A 2 -30.16 3.16 -41.67
N THR A 3 -31.27 2.52 -42.09
CA THR A 3 -32.67 2.79 -41.74
C THR A 3 -32.97 3.15 -40.29
N ASP A 4 -32.10 2.82 -39.33
CA ASP A 4 -32.27 3.16 -37.90
C ASP A 4 -31.38 4.33 -37.41
N ASN A 5 -30.78 5.14 -38.30
CA ASN A 5 -29.96 6.32 -37.98
C ASN A 5 -28.65 6.08 -37.20
N TYR A 6 -28.22 4.83 -37.01
CA TYR A 6 -26.94 4.52 -36.38
C TYR A 6 -25.79 4.42 -37.40
N TYR A 7 -24.61 4.91 -37.01
CA TYR A 7 -23.35 4.67 -37.71
C TYR A 7 -22.68 3.44 -37.11
N VAL A 8 -22.68 2.35 -37.86
CA VAL A 8 -21.82 1.19 -37.61
C VAL A 8 -20.43 1.59 -38.09
N LEU A 9 -19.43 1.55 -37.20
CA LEU A 9 -18.01 1.69 -37.55
C LEU A 9 -17.38 0.30 -37.47
N GLU A 10 -16.98 -0.26 -38.59
CA GLU A 10 -16.19 -1.50 -38.60
C GLU A 10 -14.73 -1.22 -38.20
N ASP A 11 -14.01 -2.21 -37.64
CA ASP A 11 -12.59 -2.07 -37.24
C ASP A 11 -11.69 -1.55 -38.38
N HIS A 12 -12.08 -1.79 -39.64
CA HIS A 12 -11.39 -1.27 -40.83
C HIS A 12 -11.63 0.25 -41.07
N GLU A 13 -12.76 0.80 -40.61
CA GLU A 13 -13.10 2.22 -40.75
C GLU A 13 -12.40 3.08 -39.69
N LEU A 14 -12.14 2.53 -38.50
CA LEU A 14 -11.27 3.15 -37.48
C LEU A 14 -9.84 3.38 -37.98
N ALA A 15 -9.32 2.48 -38.82
CA ALA A 15 -7.98 2.60 -39.42
C ALA A 15 -7.88 3.72 -40.47
N ALA A 16 -9.00 4.16 -41.07
CA ALA A 16 -9.04 5.28 -42.01
C ALA A 16 -9.02 6.65 -41.30
N TRP A 17 -9.29 6.70 -39.99
CA TRP A 17 -9.26 7.89 -39.15
C TRP A 17 -7.85 8.10 -38.57
N ASN A 18 -6.89 8.34 -39.47
CA ASN A 18 -5.49 8.56 -39.12
C ASN A 18 -5.30 9.98 -38.53
N GLY A 19 -5.67 10.15 -37.26
CA GLY A 19 -5.53 11.39 -36.48
C GLY A 19 -4.74 11.12 -35.20
N ALA A 20 -3.77 12.00 -34.89
CA ALA A 20 -2.81 11.84 -33.80
C ALA A 20 -3.50 11.55 -32.45
N VAL A 21 -3.06 10.48 -31.77
CA VAL A 21 -3.18 10.36 -30.32
C VAL A 21 -2.42 11.55 -29.74
N ALA A 22 -3.12 12.53 -29.16
CA ALA A 22 -2.44 13.65 -28.51
C ALA A 22 -1.51 13.08 -27.43
N ALA A 23 -0.21 13.30 -27.62
CA ALA A 23 0.78 12.88 -26.65
C ALA A 23 0.47 13.56 -25.31
N GLY A 24 0.18 12.75 -24.29
CA GLY A 24 0.14 13.14 -22.88
C GLY A 24 -0.85 14.25 -22.51
N VAL A 25 -2.15 13.93 -22.46
CA VAL A 25 -3.11 14.75 -21.69
C VAL A 25 -3.13 14.24 -20.25
N THR A 26 -2.65 15.04 -19.31
CA THR A 26 -2.76 14.73 -17.88
C THR A 26 -4.20 14.96 -17.41
N LEU A 27 -4.91 13.89 -17.10
CA LEU A 27 -6.27 13.92 -16.56
C LEU A 27 -6.21 14.10 -15.05
N ASN A 28 -6.85 15.14 -14.52
CA ASN A 28 -7.11 15.25 -13.09
C ASN A 28 -8.40 14.50 -12.77
N VAL A 29 -8.26 13.40 -12.02
CA VAL A 29 -9.38 12.56 -11.57
C VAL A 29 -9.73 12.92 -10.13
N VAL A 30 -10.98 13.29 -9.89
CA VAL A 30 -11.51 13.54 -8.54
C VAL A 30 -12.81 12.74 -8.38
N LEU A 31 -12.72 11.58 -7.73
CA LEU A 31 -13.86 10.70 -7.43
C LEU A 31 -14.57 10.18 -8.71
N ASP A 32 -15.89 10.39 -8.84
CA ASP A 32 -16.74 10.00 -9.97
C ASP A 32 -16.67 10.97 -11.18
N THR A 33 -15.88 12.03 -11.02
CA THR A 33 -15.79 13.15 -11.94
C THR A 33 -14.36 13.36 -12.39
N TRP A 34 -14.17 13.59 -13.69
CA TRP A 34 -12.86 13.75 -14.29
C TRP A 34 -12.89 14.89 -15.27
N SER A 35 -11.83 15.68 -15.26
CA SER A 35 -11.78 16.90 -16.06
C SER A 35 -10.42 17.11 -16.68
N SER A 36 -10.44 17.60 -17.91
CA SER A 36 -9.27 18.14 -18.57
C SER A 36 -9.57 19.57 -18.99
N SER A 37 -8.55 20.41 -18.94
CA SER A 37 -8.64 21.80 -19.36
C SER A 37 -7.57 22.13 -20.37
N ASN A 38 -7.85 23.10 -21.25
CA ASN A 38 -6.90 23.62 -22.24
C ASN A 38 -6.37 22.57 -23.22
N MET A 39 -7.21 21.59 -23.58
CA MET A 39 -6.83 20.69 -24.67
C MET A 39 -6.83 21.47 -25.99
N ASN A 40 -5.70 21.43 -26.69
CA ASN A 40 -5.51 22.08 -27.97
C ASN A 40 -5.33 21.02 -29.04
N ASN A 41 -6.15 21.06 -30.09
CA ASN A 41 -5.87 20.30 -31.31
C ASN A 41 -5.84 21.20 -32.56
N THR A 42 -4.83 21.00 -33.39
CA THR A 42 -4.60 21.66 -34.67
C THR A 42 -5.08 20.85 -35.88
N THR A 43 -5.51 19.59 -35.70
CA THR A 43 -6.03 18.73 -36.78
C THR A 43 -7.55 18.83 -36.93
N SER A 44 -8.05 18.53 -38.13
CA SER A 44 -9.47 18.66 -38.48
C SER A 44 -10.37 17.63 -37.80
N GLN A 45 -9.82 16.51 -37.30
CA GLN A 45 -10.55 15.46 -36.58
C GLN A 45 -9.60 14.75 -35.60
N TRP A 46 -10.13 14.32 -34.45
CA TRP A 46 -9.45 13.46 -33.50
C TRP A 46 -10.45 12.68 -32.65
N TRP A 47 -9.99 11.58 -32.08
CA TRP A 47 -10.79 10.74 -31.21
C TRP A 47 -9.97 10.29 -29.99
N MET A 48 -10.68 9.96 -28.92
CA MET A 48 -10.13 9.38 -27.71
C MET A 48 -10.90 8.09 -27.42
N GLN A 49 -10.18 6.99 -27.26
CA GLN A 49 -10.75 5.69 -26.92
C GLN A 49 -10.22 5.26 -25.56
N PHE A 50 -11.14 4.85 -24.69
CA PHE A 50 -10.82 4.10 -23.50
C PHE A 50 -11.04 2.63 -23.84
N ASN A 51 -9.93 1.88 -23.95
CA ASN A 51 -9.93 0.44 -24.18
C ASN A 51 -9.32 -0.23 -22.93
N PRO A 52 -10.12 -0.85 -22.07
CA PRO A 52 -9.63 -1.52 -20.88
C PRO A 52 -9.28 -2.96 -21.24
N THR A 53 -8.25 -3.15 -22.06
CA THR A 53 -7.50 -4.41 -22.02
C THR A 53 -6.62 -4.49 -20.76
N ASP A 54 -6.39 -3.35 -20.09
CA ASP A 54 -5.75 -3.24 -18.78
C ASP A 54 -6.60 -2.32 -17.89
N ASP A 55 -7.34 -2.91 -16.95
CA ASP A 55 -8.24 -2.20 -16.04
C ASP A 55 -7.50 -1.52 -14.88
N SER A 56 -6.20 -1.80 -14.69
CA SER A 56 -5.40 -1.25 -13.60
C SER A 56 -5.27 0.28 -13.65
N LEU A 57 -5.39 0.85 -14.85
CA LEU A 57 -5.31 2.29 -15.13
C LEU A 57 -6.67 3.01 -15.05
N LEU A 58 -7.77 2.28 -14.90
CA LEU A 58 -9.09 2.87 -14.78
C LEU A 58 -9.40 3.33 -13.34
N PRO A 59 -10.07 4.49 -13.16
CA PRO A 59 -10.67 4.85 -11.88
C PRO A 59 -11.62 3.74 -11.40
N ASN A 60 -11.61 3.43 -10.10
CA ASN A 60 -12.42 2.33 -9.52
C ASN A 60 -13.93 2.43 -9.83
N VAL A 61 -14.44 3.65 -10.10
CA VAL A 61 -15.84 3.89 -10.51
C VAL A 61 -16.20 3.35 -11.90
N MET A 62 -15.20 3.10 -12.77
CA MET A 62 -15.40 2.44 -14.07
C MET A 62 -15.23 0.92 -14.00
N LYS A 63 -14.69 0.40 -12.89
CA LYS A 63 -14.53 -1.05 -12.64
C LYS A 63 -15.82 -1.71 -12.15
N GLY A 64 -16.88 -0.93 -11.96
CA GLY A 64 -18.17 -1.38 -11.44
C GLY A 64 -19.05 -2.02 -12.52
N ILE A 65 -19.68 -3.13 -12.15
CA ILE A 65 -20.76 -3.77 -12.92
C ILE A 65 -22.00 -2.84 -12.86
N ASN A 66 -22.71 -2.64 -13.99
CA ASN A 66 -23.94 -1.83 -14.15
C ASN A 66 -23.80 -0.31 -14.45
N ILE A 67 -22.91 0.09 -15.37
CA ILE A 67 -22.87 1.47 -15.90
C ILE A 67 -24.10 1.71 -16.80
N LYS A 68 -24.97 2.67 -16.45
CA LYS A 68 -26.16 3.03 -17.26
C LYS A 68 -25.88 4.04 -18.35
N GLY A 69 -24.74 4.71 -18.29
CA GLY A 69 -24.40 5.76 -19.24
C GLY A 69 -23.26 6.66 -18.80
N TRP A 70 -22.90 7.57 -19.69
CA TRP A 70 -21.85 8.55 -19.48
C TRP A 70 -22.42 9.94 -19.71
N LYS A 71 -22.15 10.86 -18.79
CA LYS A 71 -22.47 12.27 -18.95
C LYS A 71 -21.18 13.05 -19.15
N MET A 72 -21.06 13.69 -20.30
CA MET A 72 -19.96 14.60 -20.62
C MET A 72 -20.49 16.02 -20.66
N THR A 73 -19.89 16.91 -19.88
CA THR A 73 -20.09 18.36 -20.00
C THR A 73 -18.85 18.92 -20.69
N VAL A 74 -19.04 19.68 -21.76
CA VAL A 74 -17.95 20.29 -22.51
C VAL A 74 -18.20 21.76 -22.68
N THR A 75 -17.15 22.53 -22.45
CA THR A 75 -17.10 23.96 -22.72
C THR A 75 -16.14 24.21 -23.89
N ASN A 76 -16.64 24.84 -24.94
CA ASN A 76 -15.80 25.29 -26.04
C ASN A 76 -15.12 26.61 -25.63
N ILE A 77 -13.82 26.54 -25.35
CA ILE A 77 -13.00 27.71 -25.02
C ILE A 77 -12.18 28.20 -26.23
N GLY A 78 -12.42 27.60 -27.40
CA GLY A 78 -11.82 27.95 -28.67
C GLY A 78 -12.60 29.02 -29.44
N THR A 79 -12.18 29.26 -30.68
CA THR A 79 -12.76 30.29 -31.57
C THR A 79 -13.59 29.72 -32.71
N ALA A 80 -13.72 28.40 -32.82
CA ALA A 80 -14.51 27.72 -33.85
C ALA A 80 -15.47 26.70 -33.23
N GLN A 81 -16.58 26.44 -33.90
CA GLN A 81 -17.53 25.39 -33.52
C GLN A 81 -16.88 24.02 -33.71
N PHE A 82 -17.13 23.09 -32.78
CA PHE A 82 -16.82 21.68 -32.98
C PHE A 82 -18.02 20.80 -32.66
N THR A 83 -18.04 19.60 -33.25
CA THR A 83 -19.08 18.59 -32.98
C THR A 83 -18.50 17.49 -32.13
N ILE A 84 -19.23 17.11 -31.09
CA ILE A 84 -18.90 15.98 -30.21
C ILE A 84 -19.83 14.83 -30.53
N ILE A 85 -19.26 13.65 -30.78
CA ILE A 85 -20.00 12.40 -30.86
C ILE A 85 -19.45 11.50 -29.76
N LEU A 86 -20.34 10.96 -28.94
CA LEU A 86 -19.99 9.91 -27.99
C LEU A 86 -20.37 8.56 -28.62
N GLY A 87 -19.61 7.51 -28.31
CA GLY A 87 -19.96 6.14 -28.65
C GLY A 87 -19.54 5.14 -27.58
N ALA A 88 -20.25 4.03 -27.50
CA ALA A 88 -19.99 2.94 -26.57
C ALA A 88 -19.99 1.59 -27.31
N SER A 89 -19.19 0.64 -26.84
CA SER A 89 -19.19 -0.74 -27.36
C SER A 89 -18.98 -1.77 -26.24
N THR A 90 -19.29 -3.03 -26.56
CA THR A 90 -18.93 -4.19 -25.72
C THR A 90 -17.60 -4.80 -26.22
N PRO A 91 -16.78 -5.39 -25.35
CA PRO A 91 -15.46 -5.90 -25.72
C PRO A 91 -15.49 -7.12 -26.65
N PHE A 92 -16.65 -7.78 -26.81
CA PHE A 92 -16.74 -9.08 -27.47
C PHE A 92 -17.19 -9.06 -28.93
N ASN A 93 -17.74 -7.95 -29.44
CA ASN A 93 -18.37 -7.96 -30.77
C ASN A 93 -17.85 -6.92 -31.77
N GLY A 94 -17.13 -5.88 -31.34
CA GLY A 94 -16.63 -4.83 -32.27
C GLY A 94 -17.73 -3.90 -32.80
N TRP A 95 -18.94 -3.94 -32.23
CA TRP A 95 -20.07 -3.08 -32.63
C TRP A 95 -20.10 -1.82 -31.77
N TRP A 96 -20.13 -0.65 -32.41
CA TRP A 96 -20.23 0.65 -31.75
C TRP A 96 -21.64 1.23 -31.87
N GLN A 97 -22.23 1.64 -30.75
CA GLN A 97 -23.38 2.54 -30.72
C GLN A 97 -22.86 3.97 -30.57
N THR A 98 -23.25 4.88 -31.45
CA THR A 98 -22.91 6.30 -31.36
C THR A 98 -24.16 7.14 -31.15
N GLY A 99 -24.07 8.16 -30.30
CA GLY A 99 -25.13 9.15 -30.13
C GLY A 99 -25.12 10.18 -31.28
N PRO A 100 -26.20 10.98 -31.43
CA PRO A 100 -26.20 12.06 -32.39
C PRO A 100 -25.10 13.09 -32.05
N GLY A 101 -24.40 13.58 -33.07
CA GLY A 101 -23.37 14.60 -32.90
C GLY A 101 -23.95 15.91 -32.35
N VAL A 102 -23.33 16.45 -31.31
CA VAL A 102 -23.73 17.71 -30.68
C VAL A 102 -22.70 18.78 -31.03
N GLY A 103 -23.10 19.77 -31.83
CA GLY A 103 -22.30 20.96 -32.13
C GLY A 103 -22.22 21.88 -30.90
N VAL A 104 -21.04 22.39 -30.57
CA VAL A 104 -20.78 23.30 -29.45
C VAL A 104 -20.15 24.59 -29.98
N GLU A 105 -20.85 25.71 -29.85
CA GLU A 105 -20.37 27.02 -30.33
C GLU A 105 -19.26 27.61 -29.45
N PRO A 106 -18.42 28.53 -29.95
CA PRO A 106 -17.43 29.24 -29.14
C PRO A 106 -18.03 29.89 -27.88
N GLY A 107 -17.45 29.62 -26.72
CA GLY A 107 -17.92 30.10 -25.42
C GLY A 107 -19.12 29.33 -24.84
N GLU A 108 -19.67 28.37 -25.57
CA GLU A 108 -20.83 27.59 -25.15
C GLU A 108 -20.41 26.39 -24.27
N THR A 109 -21.23 26.07 -23.27
CA THR A 109 -21.13 24.84 -22.50
C THR A 109 -22.32 23.94 -22.81
N LYS A 110 -22.06 22.75 -23.35
CA LYS A 110 -23.09 21.74 -23.59
C LYS A 110 -22.85 20.49 -22.77
N THR A 111 -23.95 19.86 -22.40
CA THR A 111 -23.94 18.52 -21.81
C THR A 111 -24.37 17.54 -22.88
N VAL A 112 -23.52 16.56 -23.18
CA VAL A 112 -23.83 15.41 -24.01
C VAL A 112 -23.95 14.20 -23.08
N THR A 113 -25.07 13.49 -23.19
CA THR A 113 -25.31 12.28 -22.40
C THR A 113 -25.46 11.12 -23.37
N ILE A 114 -24.76 10.01 -23.10
CA ILE A 114 -25.17 8.71 -23.62
C ILE A 114 -25.81 7.96 -22.49
N ASP A 115 -27.09 7.67 -22.65
CA ASP A 115 -27.77 6.63 -21.89
C ASP A 115 -27.61 5.32 -22.66
N ILE A 116 -26.96 4.33 -22.04
CA ILE A 116 -26.84 2.96 -22.57
C ILE A 116 -28.13 2.17 -22.21
N ASN A 117 -29.26 2.87 -22.13
CA ASN A 117 -30.54 2.32 -21.66
C ASN A 117 -31.53 1.99 -22.80
N ASP A 118 -31.17 2.20 -24.08
CA ASP A 118 -32.03 1.78 -25.19
C ASP A 118 -31.66 0.35 -25.64
N THR A 119 -32.41 -0.60 -25.10
CA THR A 119 -32.07 -2.02 -24.98
C THR A 119 -32.85 -2.92 -25.93
N SER A 120 -33.22 -2.44 -27.12
CA SER A 120 -33.79 -3.31 -28.16
C SER A 120 -32.71 -3.79 -29.13
N GLY A 121 -31.93 -4.82 -28.75
CA GLY A 121 -31.19 -5.62 -29.76
C GLY A 121 -29.82 -6.20 -29.40
N ILE A 122 -29.21 -5.91 -28.25
CA ILE A 122 -27.86 -6.44 -27.92
C ILE A 122 -27.96 -7.57 -26.88
N PRO A 123 -27.55 -8.81 -27.20
CA PRO A 123 -27.50 -9.90 -26.23
C PRO A 123 -26.26 -9.76 -25.33
N ASN A 124 -26.45 -9.95 -24.01
CA ASN A 124 -25.43 -9.96 -22.94
C ASN A 124 -24.90 -8.58 -22.48
N GLN A 125 -25.75 -7.93 -21.68
CA GLN A 125 -25.72 -6.56 -21.16
C GLN A 125 -24.75 -6.24 -20.01
N LYS A 126 -23.91 -7.16 -19.53
CA LYS A 126 -23.13 -6.94 -18.30
C LYS A 126 -21.81 -6.17 -18.48
N ASP A 127 -21.34 -5.99 -19.71
CA ASP A 127 -19.92 -5.65 -19.98
C ASP A 127 -19.73 -4.49 -20.98
N CYS A 128 -20.44 -3.37 -20.86
CA CYS A 128 -20.10 -2.17 -21.64
C CYS A 128 -18.83 -1.51 -21.07
N THR A 129 -17.66 -1.85 -21.62
CA THR A 129 -16.36 -1.40 -21.08
C THR A 129 -15.62 -0.38 -21.95
N ASN A 130 -16.06 -0.15 -23.20
CA ASN A 130 -15.37 0.75 -24.14
C ASN A 130 -16.13 2.05 -24.36
N LEU A 131 -15.44 3.20 -24.19
CA LEU A 131 -15.95 4.54 -24.49
C LEU A 131 -15.11 5.17 -25.60
N LEU A 132 -15.76 5.58 -26.69
CA LEU A 132 -15.18 6.31 -27.81
C LEU A 132 -15.75 7.72 -27.85
N ILE A 133 -14.86 8.69 -28.03
CA ILE A 133 -15.24 10.10 -28.10
C ILE A 133 -14.62 10.67 -29.35
N ILE A 134 -15.45 11.22 -30.21
CA ILE A 134 -15.04 11.75 -31.51
C ILE A 134 -15.29 13.25 -31.52
N PHE A 135 -14.26 13.98 -31.92
CA PHE A 135 -14.31 15.42 -32.13
C PHE A 135 -14.08 15.72 -33.61
N GLN A 136 -15.01 16.48 -34.18
CA GLN A 136 -14.92 16.98 -35.55
C GLN A 136 -14.68 18.49 -35.52
N SER A 137 -13.61 18.91 -36.22
CA SER A 137 -12.99 20.24 -36.26
C SER A 137 -12.01 20.56 -35.12
N GLY A 138 -10.90 21.23 -35.45
CA GLY A 138 -9.88 21.65 -34.49
C GLY A 138 -10.35 22.86 -33.66
N SER A 139 -10.33 22.75 -32.34
CA SER A 139 -10.64 23.83 -31.39
C SER A 139 -10.08 23.54 -29.99
N LYS A 140 -10.10 24.55 -29.11
CA LYS A 140 -9.72 24.43 -27.70
C LYS A 140 -10.93 24.09 -26.84
N MET A 141 -10.75 23.24 -25.83
CA MET A 141 -11.88 22.80 -25.00
C MET A 141 -11.49 22.43 -23.57
N ASP A 142 -12.46 22.61 -22.68
CA ASP A 142 -12.49 22.05 -21.35
C ASP A 142 -13.61 21.01 -21.28
N PHE A 143 -13.38 19.89 -20.60
CA PHE A 143 -14.44 18.91 -20.35
C PHE A 143 -14.49 18.47 -18.89
N LYS A 144 -15.68 18.04 -18.49
CA LYS A 144 -15.96 17.31 -17.27
C LYS A 144 -16.81 16.09 -17.60
N PHE A 145 -16.38 14.92 -17.19
CA PHE A 145 -17.15 13.71 -17.32
C PHE A 145 -17.65 13.26 -15.96
N LYS A 146 -18.84 12.67 -15.95
CA LYS A 146 -19.44 12.02 -14.79
C LYS A 146 -20.04 10.69 -15.22
N VAL A 147 -19.73 9.63 -14.49
CA VAL A 147 -20.39 8.32 -14.67
C VAL A 147 -21.85 8.45 -14.23
N LEU A 148 -22.79 8.04 -15.07
CA LEU A 148 -24.19 7.89 -14.66
C LEU A 148 -24.38 6.46 -14.14
N SER A 149 -24.15 6.26 -12.85
CA SER A 149 -24.52 5.03 -12.17
C SER A 149 -25.87 5.23 -11.46
N ALA A 150 -26.86 4.42 -11.81
CA ALA A 150 -27.99 4.17 -10.93
C ALA A 150 -27.58 2.98 -10.06
N HIS A 151 -26.91 3.25 -8.96
CA HIS A 151 -26.68 2.20 -7.96
C HIS A 151 -28.04 1.65 -7.54
N THR A 152 -28.20 0.34 -7.63
CA THR A 152 -29.43 -0.37 -7.25
C THR A 152 -29.34 -0.94 -5.84
N TYR A 153 -28.22 -0.73 -5.15
CA TYR A 153 -27.86 -1.24 -3.84
C TYR A 153 -26.84 -0.31 -3.17
N ALA A 154 -26.57 -0.52 -1.89
CA ALA A 154 -25.50 0.19 -1.16
C ALA A 154 -24.16 0.07 -1.91
N TYR A 155 -23.35 1.12 -1.92
CA TYR A 155 -22.16 1.23 -2.78
C TYR A 155 -21.04 2.03 -2.10
N ASP A 156 -19.85 2.06 -2.72
CA ASP A 156 -18.67 2.78 -2.21
C ASP A 156 -18.29 2.37 -0.77
N PRO A 157 -18.01 1.07 -0.54
CA PRO A 157 -17.68 0.57 0.78
C PRO A 157 -16.31 1.04 1.26
N SER A 158 -16.21 1.32 2.54
CA SER A 158 -14.96 1.41 3.29
C SER A 158 -15.00 0.43 4.46
N PRO A 159 -14.05 -0.50 4.59
CA PRO A 159 -12.96 -0.78 3.66
C PRO A 159 -13.46 -1.17 2.26
N PHE A 160 -12.68 -0.83 1.23
CA PHE A 160 -12.98 -1.22 -0.14
C PHE A 160 -12.92 -2.75 -0.29
N HIS A 161 -13.74 -3.29 -1.19
CA HIS A 161 -13.74 -4.73 -1.47
C HIS A 161 -12.35 -5.22 -1.92
N ASN A 162 -11.91 -6.36 -1.38
CA ASN A 162 -10.60 -6.98 -1.60
C ASN A 162 -9.40 -6.15 -1.14
N THR A 163 -9.59 -5.31 -0.11
CA THR A 163 -8.47 -4.59 0.53
C THR A 163 -7.99 -5.28 1.80
N GLU A 164 -6.78 -4.93 2.18
CA GLU A 164 -6.20 -5.29 3.46
C GLU A 164 -6.32 -4.09 4.40
N VAL A 165 -6.73 -4.33 5.65
CA VAL A 165 -6.88 -3.28 6.66
C VAL A 165 -6.25 -3.67 7.98
N ASP A 166 -5.60 -2.69 8.60
CA ASP A 166 -5.10 -2.85 9.96
C ASP A 166 -6.23 -2.57 10.96
N PRO A 167 -6.69 -3.58 11.73
CA PRO A 167 -7.82 -3.43 12.63
C PRO A 167 -7.51 -2.50 13.81
N THR A 168 -6.24 -2.16 14.05
CA THR A 168 -5.85 -1.18 15.08
C THR A 168 -6.10 0.26 14.65
N VAL A 169 -6.26 0.51 13.35
CA VAL A 169 -6.53 1.85 12.78
C VAL A 169 -7.90 1.94 12.11
N LEU A 170 -8.52 0.82 11.75
CA LEU A 170 -9.91 0.78 11.30
C LEU A 170 -10.83 1.21 12.46
N THR A 171 -11.69 2.19 12.21
CA THR A 171 -12.60 2.73 13.24
C THR A 171 -14.07 2.44 12.96
N GLU A 172 -14.42 2.26 11.69
CA GLU A 172 -15.79 2.04 11.24
C GLU A 172 -15.82 1.34 9.87
N LEU A 173 -16.95 0.70 9.56
CA LEU A 173 -17.36 0.43 8.19
C LEU A 173 -18.17 1.64 7.70
N SER A 174 -18.07 1.96 6.42
CA SER A 174 -18.95 2.97 5.81
C SER A 174 -19.34 2.62 4.38
N TRP A 175 -20.49 3.13 3.96
CA TRP A 175 -21.02 2.94 2.61
C TRP A 175 -21.93 4.10 2.24
N LYS A 176 -22.26 4.21 0.96
CA LYS A 176 -23.28 5.12 0.43
C LYS A 176 -24.57 4.36 0.17
N ASN A 177 -25.67 4.97 0.58
CA ASN A 177 -27.00 4.47 0.31
C ASN A 177 -27.54 5.05 -0.99
N ILE A 178 -28.39 4.27 -1.67
CA ILE A 178 -29.22 4.77 -2.76
C ILE A 178 -30.28 5.73 -2.20
N GLU A 179 -30.83 6.59 -3.04
CA GLU A 179 -31.79 7.59 -2.58
C GLU A 179 -33.09 6.95 -2.07
N GLY A 180 -33.67 7.52 -1.01
CA GLY A 180 -34.99 7.13 -0.51
C GLY A 180 -35.02 5.75 0.18
N ILE A 181 -33.90 5.32 0.76
CA ILE A 181 -33.85 4.15 1.64
C ILE A 181 -34.44 4.50 3.01
N THR A 182 -35.28 3.62 3.53
CA THR A 182 -35.93 3.72 4.85
C THR A 182 -35.25 2.84 5.90
N ALA A 183 -34.50 1.81 5.50
CA ALA A 183 -33.70 0.99 6.39
C ALA A 183 -32.53 0.25 5.71
N ASN A 184 -31.52 -0.10 6.50
CA ASN A 184 -30.47 -1.06 6.13
C ASN A 184 -30.44 -2.25 7.08
N ASP A 185 -30.25 -3.46 6.56
CA ASP A 185 -29.79 -4.61 7.33
C ASP A 185 -28.33 -4.89 6.97
N VAL A 186 -27.47 -4.96 7.99
CA VAL A 186 -26.04 -5.18 7.84
C VAL A 186 -25.70 -6.59 8.32
N TYR A 187 -25.05 -7.36 7.45
CA TYR A 187 -24.58 -8.70 7.71
C TYR A 187 -23.05 -8.69 7.69
N PHE A 188 -22.41 -9.36 8.65
CA PHE A 188 -20.95 -9.31 8.80
C PHE A 188 -20.42 -10.59 9.44
N GLY A 189 -19.34 -11.15 8.89
CA GLY A 189 -18.71 -12.33 9.49
C GLY A 189 -17.63 -12.93 8.60
N THR A 190 -17.21 -14.14 8.94
CA THR A 190 -16.14 -14.88 8.23
C THR A 190 -16.66 -16.10 7.49
N ALA A 191 -17.97 -16.36 7.55
CA ALA A 191 -18.59 -17.49 6.85
C ALA A 191 -18.59 -17.23 5.33
N VAL A 192 -18.33 -18.28 4.55
CA VAL A 192 -18.31 -18.23 3.09
C VAL A 192 -19.41 -19.15 2.56
N PRO A 193 -20.19 -18.71 1.56
CA PRO A 193 -21.12 -19.57 0.87
C PRO A 193 -20.50 -20.85 0.32
N ASN A 194 -21.20 -21.98 0.51
CA ASN A 194 -20.77 -23.24 -0.07
C ASN A 194 -21.34 -23.38 -1.49
N PRO A 195 -20.53 -23.24 -2.55
CA PRO A 195 -21.02 -23.32 -3.93
C PRO A 195 -21.52 -24.72 -4.33
N ALA A 196 -21.31 -25.75 -3.50
CA ALA A 196 -21.79 -27.10 -3.74
C ALA A 196 -23.16 -27.40 -3.12
N ASP A 197 -23.74 -26.46 -2.35
CA ASP A 197 -25.08 -26.59 -1.79
C ASP A 197 -26.10 -26.02 -2.78
N PRO A 198 -26.97 -26.85 -3.39
CA PRO A 198 -27.92 -26.42 -4.42
C PRO A 198 -29.04 -25.51 -3.90
N ASN A 199 -29.12 -25.27 -2.59
CA ASN A 199 -30.08 -24.36 -1.96
C ASN A 199 -29.45 -23.04 -1.47
N TYR A 200 -28.17 -22.79 -1.77
CA TYR A 200 -27.36 -21.81 -1.06
C TYR A 200 -26.74 -20.80 -2.02
N ASP A 201 -27.42 -19.69 -2.25
CA ASP A 201 -26.99 -18.68 -3.24
C ASP A 201 -26.76 -17.27 -2.68
N GLU A 202 -27.06 -16.98 -1.40
CA GLU A 202 -26.98 -15.61 -0.87
C GLU A 202 -26.13 -15.47 0.42
N TRP A 203 -25.21 -14.50 0.42
CA TRP A 203 -24.33 -14.19 1.56
C TRP A 203 -25.09 -13.81 2.83
N THR A 204 -26.30 -13.29 2.71
CA THR A 204 -27.19 -12.85 3.79
C THR A 204 -27.78 -14.02 4.59
N GLU A 205 -27.82 -15.23 4.04
CA GLU A 205 -28.28 -16.42 4.76
C GLU A 205 -27.25 -16.91 5.77
N VAL A 206 -25.97 -16.55 5.58
CA VAL A 206 -24.84 -17.23 6.24
C VAL A 206 -23.92 -16.32 7.00
N LEU A 207 -23.89 -15.05 6.61
CA LEU A 207 -23.37 -14.01 7.46
C LEU A 207 -24.44 -13.68 8.52
N PRO A 208 -24.07 -13.60 9.81
CA PRO A 208 -25.01 -13.18 10.82
C PRO A 208 -25.41 -11.72 10.59
N LYS A 209 -26.71 -11.43 10.70
CA LYS A 209 -27.19 -10.05 10.75
C LYS A 209 -26.72 -9.40 12.04
N ILE A 210 -25.90 -8.36 11.93
CA ILE A 210 -25.34 -7.66 13.09
C ILE A 210 -26.16 -6.44 13.48
N LYS A 211 -26.84 -5.77 12.54
CA LYS A 211 -27.58 -4.54 12.82
C LYS A 211 -28.68 -4.25 11.80
N THR A 212 -29.78 -3.68 12.29
CA THR A 212 -30.78 -2.99 11.48
C THR A 212 -30.68 -1.49 11.77
N ILE A 213 -30.56 -0.67 10.73
CA ILE A 213 -30.46 0.79 10.80
C ILE A 213 -31.72 1.38 10.19
N LEU A 214 -32.47 2.18 10.96
CA LEU A 214 -33.67 2.86 10.49
C LEU A 214 -33.34 4.29 10.03
N ASN A 215 -33.97 4.74 8.95
CA ASN A 215 -33.76 6.05 8.33
C ASN A 215 -32.26 6.37 8.13
N PRO A 216 -31.52 5.51 7.41
CA PRO A 216 -30.08 5.65 7.30
C PRO A 216 -29.69 6.91 6.53
N ALA A 217 -28.51 7.44 6.85
CA ALA A 217 -27.96 8.59 6.15
C ALA A 217 -27.53 8.23 4.71
N ALA A 218 -27.40 9.24 3.84
CA ALA A 218 -26.92 9.04 2.47
C ALA A 218 -25.49 8.45 2.44
N VAL A 219 -24.66 8.84 3.40
CA VAL A 219 -23.41 8.15 3.74
C VAL A 219 -23.61 7.59 5.14
N GLN A 220 -23.63 6.27 5.26
CA GLN A 220 -23.86 5.59 6.52
C GLN A 220 -22.54 5.02 7.04
N THR A 221 -22.36 5.09 8.36
CA THR A 221 -21.22 4.48 9.05
C THR A 221 -21.69 3.51 10.12
N LEU A 222 -20.85 2.54 10.46
CA LEU A 222 -21.04 1.57 11.51
C LEU A 222 -19.73 1.41 12.29
N ALA A 223 -19.74 1.83 13.56
CA ALA A 223 -18.53 1.79 14.38
C ALA A 223 -18.01 0.36 14.57
N LEU A 224 -16.68 0.20 14.59
CA LEU A 224 -16.03 -1.10 14.78
C LEU A 224 -16.38 -1.74 16.13
N SER A 225 -16.70 -0.93 17.14
CA SER A 225 -17.18 -1.41 18.46
C SER A 225 -18.52 -2.14 18.39
N GLU A 226 -19.25 -2.01 17.29
CA GLU A 226 -20.50 -2.74 17.04
C GLU A 226 -20.27 -4.06 16.29
N LEU A 227 -19.04 -4.34 15.85
CA LEU A 227 -18.68 -5.59 15.20
C LEU A 227 -18.07 -6.58 16.20
N PRO A 228 -18.09 -7.90 15.90
CA PRO A 228 -17.24 -8.85 16.60
C PRO A 228 -15.77 -8.43 16.52
N PRO A 229 -14.95 -8.68 17.57
CA PRO A 229 -13.53 -8.35 17.55
C PRO A 229 -12.83 -8.96 16.33
N LEU A 230 -12.11 -8.12 15.57
CA LEU A 230 -11.39 -8.57 14.38
C LEU A 230 -10.14 -9.36 14.79
N GLN A 231 -9.94 -10.51 14.15
CA GLN A 231 -8.77 -11.36 14.34
C GLN A 231 -7.68 -11.02 13.33
N ASP A 232 -6.42 -11.28 13.67
CA ASP A 232 -5.31 -11.11 12.74
C ASP A 232 -5.44 -12.11 11.56
N ASN A 233 -4.98 -11.71 10.38
CA ASN A 233 -4.96 -12.51 9.14
C ASN A 233 -6.30 -13.22 8.81
N THR A 234 -7.41 -12.49 8.93
CA THR A 234 -8.76 -13.06 8.76
C THR A 234 -9.54 -12.31 7.67
N VAL A 235 -10.19 -13.04 6.78
CA VAL A 235 -11.07 -12.44 5.76
C VAL A 235 -12.45 -12.24 6.37
N TYR A 236 -12.89 -10.99 6.36
CA TYR A 236 -14.24 -10.59 6.77
C TYR A 236 -15.06 -10.24 5.55
N HIS A 237 -16.29 -10.72 5.54
CA HIS A 237 -17.29 -10.48 4.51
C HIS A 237 -18.44 -9.71 5.10
N TRP A 238 -19.04 -8.84 4.30
CA TRP A 238 -20.19 -8.07 4.72
C TRP A 238 -21.08 -7.67 3.55
N VAL A 239 -22.35 -7.50 3.87
CA VAL A 239 -23.43 -7.16 2.94
C VAL A 239 -24.33 -6.14 3.60
N VAL A 240 -24.81 -5.18 2.80
CA VAL A 240 -25.80 -4.21 3.26
C VAL A 240 -27.04 -4.29 2.38
N ASP A 241 -28.07 -4.95 2.90
CA ASP A 241 -29.40 -4.93 2.29
C ASP A 241 -30.09 -3.61 2.58
N SER A 242 -30.80 -3.09 1.58
CA SER A 242 -31.49 -1.80 1.68
C SER A 242 -32.98 -1.96 1.40
N TYR A 243 -33.80 -1.20 2.14
CA TYR A 243 -35.25 -1.27 2.07
C TYR A 243 -35.86 0.11 1.79
N ARG A 244 -36.95 0.14 1.02
CA ARG A 244 -37.80 1.33 0.82
C ARG A 244 -39.24 0.95 1.14
N GLY A 245 -39.91 1.73 1.98
CA GLY A 245 -41.34 1.55 2.31
C GLY A 245 -41.57 1.21 3.79
N THR A 246 -42.57 0.38 4.10
CA THR A 246 -42.85 -0.07 5.47
C THR A 246 -41.74 -1.00 5.98
N VAL A 247 -41.07 -0.63 7.07
CA VAL A 247 -39.83 -1.26 7.55
C VAL A 247 -40.07 -2.28 8.67
N PRO A 248 -39.36 -3.43 8.71
CA PRO A 248 -38.75 -4.14 7.58
C PRO A 248 -39.84 -4.97 6.86
N PRO A 249 -39.96 -4.94 5.52
CA PRO A 249 -40.76 -5.92 4.79
C PRO A 249 -40.10 -7.31 4.86
N ALA A 250 -40.84 -8.37 4.53
CA ALA A 250 -40.34 -9.75 4.60
C ALA A 250 -39.17 -10.05 3.66
N GLU A 251 -38.96 -9.23 2.61
CA GLU A 251 -37.89 -9.36 1.62
C GLU A 251 -37.23 -8.00 1.35
N PRO A 252 -35.89 -7.91 1.18
CA PRO A 252 -35.23 -6.68 0.76
C PRO A 252 -35.62 -6.30 -0.66
N ASN A 253 -36.09 -5.06 -0.83
CA ASN A 253 -36.37 -4.51 -2.16
C ASN A 253 -35.08 -4.19 -2.93
N PHE A 254 -33.94 -4.10 -2.22
CA PHE A 254 -32.61 -3.85 -2.78
C PHE A 254 -31.56 -4.72 -2.05
N PRO A 255 -31.35 -5.97 -2.48
CA PRO A 255 -30.32 -6.85 -1.95
C PRO A 255 -28.93 -6.23 -2.12
N GLY A 256 -28.11 -6.29 -1.07
CA GLY A 256 -26.78 -5.72 -1.03
C GLY A 256 -25.77 -6.48 -1.88
N GLN A 257 -24.70 -5.80 -2.29
CA GLN A 257 -23.53 -6.48 -2.81
C GLN A 257 -22.65 -7.02 -1.68
N HIS A 258 -21.96 -8.11 -1.99
CA HIS A 258 -20.89 -8.64 -1.16
C HIS A 258 -19.66 -7.77 -1.21
N TRP A 259 -19.16 -7.43 -0.03
CA TRP A 259 -17.86 -6.82 0.17
C TRP A 259 -17.01 -7.66 1.10
N GLN A 260 -15.69 -7.53 0.97
CA GLN A 260 -14.77 -8.24 1.84
C GLN A 260 -13.49 -7.45 2.03
N PHE A 261 -12.83 -7.68 3.16
CA PHE A 261 -11.49 -7.22 3.44
C PHE A 261 -10.73 -8.25 4.27
N THR A 262 -9.41 -8.21 4.21
CA THR A 262 -8.55 -9.03 5.08
C THR A 262 -8.01 -8.15 6.20
N SER A 263 -8.23 -8.53 7.45
CA SER A 263 -7.58 -7.89 8.59
C SER A 263 -6.13 -8.35 8.72
N TYR A 264 -5.21 -7.44 9.00
CA TYR A 264 -3.80 -7.74 9.31
C TYR A 264 -3.30 -6.85 10.44
N ILE A 265 -2.53 -7.37 11.37
CA ILE A 265 -1.89 -6.55 12.41
C ILE A 265 -0.43 -6.32 12.02
N ASN A 266 -0.06 -5.07 11.79
CA ASN A 266 1.34 -4.70 11.50
C ASN A 266 2.26 -5.04 12.68
N ARG A 267 3.38 -5.70 12.43
CA ARG A 267 4.40 -5.99 13.45
C ARG A 267 5.69 -5.26 13.11
N PRO A 268 6.44 -4.76 14.10
CA PRO A 268 7.71 -4.12 13.83
C PRO A 268 8.68 -5.11 13.18
N PRO A 269 9.63 -4.62 12.35
CA PRO A 269 10.74 -5.44 11.88
C PRO A 269 11.46 -6.15 13.01
N VAL A 270 11.87 -7.39 12.79
CA VAL A 270 12.76 -8.13 13.68
C VAL A 270 14.18 -7.93 13.19
N VAL A 271 15.01 -7.34 14.04
CA VAL A 271 16.40 -6.97 13.73
C VAL A 271 17.33 -7.79 14.61
N SER A 272 18.38 -8.36 14.02
CA SER A 272 19.47 -9.01 14.74
C SER A 272 20.83 -8.57 14.20
N LEU A 273 21.65 -7.99 15.06
CA LEU A 273 23.03 -7.57 14.79
C LEU A 273 24.06 -8.69 15.07
N GLY A 274 23.60 -9.83 15.60
CA GLY A 274 24.41 -10.95 16.04
C GLY A 274 25.03 -10.73 17.42
N ASP A 275 25.97 -11.61 17.77
CA ASP A 275 26.65 -11.57 19.07
C ASP A 275 27.61 -10.38 19.22
N ASP A 276 27.87 -10.02 20.47
CA ASP A 276 28.91 -9.08 20.87
C ASP A 276 30.28 -9.49 20.29
N ARG A 277 31.08 -8.49 19.89
CA ARG A 277 32.37 -8.70 19.24
C ARG A 277 33.53 -8.20 20.07
N VAL A 278 34.64 -8.94 20.02
CA VAL A 278 35.92 -8.53 20.59
C VAL A 278 36.95 -8.49 19.48
N VAL A 279 37.59 -7.33 19.32
CA VAL A 279 38.57 -7.03 18.28
C VAL A 279 39.74 -6.25 18.87
N TRP A 280 40.83 -6.10 18.12
CA TRP A 280 41.96 -5.26 18.55
C TRP A 280 42.60 -4.50 17.40
N LEU A 281 43.26 -3.39 17.71
CA LEU A 281 44.00 -2.60 16.72
C LEU A 281 45.10 -3.46 16.07
N GLY A 282 45.18 -3.47 14.74
CA GLY A 282 46.09 -4.32 13.98
C GLY A 282 45.53 -5.69 13.60
N GLN A 283 44.35 -6.08 14.08
CA GLN A 283 43.77 -7.40 13.79
C GLN A 283 43.54 -7.65 12.29
N ASP A 284 43.17 -6.61 11.54
CA ASP A 284 42.98 -6.68 10.08
C ASP A 284 44.28 -6.51 9.28
N GLY A 285 45.44 -6.56 9.97
CA GLY A 285 46.76 -6.37 9.38
C GLY A 285 47.20 -4.91 9.25
N ILE A 286 46.40 -3.95 9.70
CA ILE A 286 46.74 -2.52 9.65
C ILE A 286 47.02 -1.98 11.06
N PRO A 287 48.28 -1.64 11.38
CA PRO A 287 48.65 -1.15 12.71
C PRO A 287 47.84 0.08 13.14
N GLY A 288 47.34 0.08 14.38
CA GLY A 288 46.64 1.21 14.98
C GLY A 288 45.17 1.35 14.60
N GLN A 289 44.60 0.43 13.82
CA GLN A 289 43.17 0.41 13.51
C GLN A 289 42.60 -1.00 13.40
N VAL A 290 41.27 -1.11 13.39
CA VAL A 290 40.55 -2.31 12.95
C VAL A 290 39.21 -1.92 12.36
N ASN A 291 38.86 -2.50 11.22
CA ASN A 291 37.54 -2.31 10.62
C ASN A 291 36.59 -3.44 11.04
N VAL A 292 35.39 -3.08 11.51
CA VAL A 292 34.33 -4.07 11.79
C VAL A 292 33.15 -3.83 10.88
N THR A 293 32.76 -4.89 10.16
CA THR A 293 31.56 -4.91 9.32
C THR A 293 30.41 -5.60 10.04
N LEU A 294 29.31 -4.89 10.21
CA LEU A 294 28.04 -5.37 10.74
C LEU A 294 27.08 -5.63 9.57
N THR A 295 26.57 -6.85 9.51
CA THR A 295 25.59 -7.29 8.52
C THR A 295 24.39 -7.85 9.27
N PRO A 296 23.35 -7.04 9.52
CA PRO A 296 22.19 -7.46 10.28
C PRO A 296 21.37 -8.49 9.51
N VAL A 297 20.70 -9.36 10.26
CA VAL A 297 19.57 -10.15 9.76
C VAL A 297 18.31 -9.39 10.09
N VAL A 298 17.52 -9.07 9.06
CA VAL A 298 16.27 -8.33 9.19
C VAL A 298 15.15 -9.15 8.56
N SER A 299 14.06 -9.33 9.30
CA SER A 299 12.82 -9.93 8.82
C SER A 299 11.67 -8.99 9.14
N ASP A 300 10.69 -8.94 8.25
CA ASP A 300 9.48 -8.13 8.38
C ASP A 300 8.26 -9.00 8.03
N ASP A 301 7.06 -8.58 8.39
CA ASP A 301 5.81 -9.25 8.00
C ASP A 301 5.25 -8.74 6.65
N ASP A 302 6.03 -7.94 5.91
CA ASP A 302 5.69 -7.28 4.64
C ASP A 302 4.49 -6.33 4.76
N ARG A 303 4.29 -5.77 5.96
CA ARG A 303 3.23 -4.81 6.29
C ARG A 303 3.84 -3.46 6.70
N PRO A 304 3.08 -2.34 6.62
CA PRO A 304 1.72 -2.19 6.08
C PRO A 304 1.71 -2.21 4.54
N VAL A 305 0.59 -2.58 3.91
CA VAL A 305 0.44 -2.60 2.45
C VAL A 305 -0.22 -1.32 1.90
N PRO A 306 0.33 -0.70 0.83
CA PRO A 306 1.56 -1.07 0.14
C PRO A 306 2.81 -0.66 0.93
N GLN A 307 3.70 -1.61 1.18
CA GLN A 307 5.01 -1.31 1.77
C GLN A 307 5.92 -0.83 0.64
N THR A 308 6.50 0.36 0.78
CA THR A 308 7.40 0.89 -0.26
C THR A 308 8.84 0.41 -0.08
N SER A 309 9.33 0.31 1.16
CA SER A 309 10.64 -0.25 1.52
C SER A 309 10.93 -0.13 3.03
N LEU A 310 11.81 -0.99 3.55
CA LEU A 310 12.43 -0.81 4.87
C LEU A 310 13.46 0.32 4.85
N THR A 311 13.51 1.11 5.93
CA THR A 311 14.53 2.14 6.14
C THR A 311 15.41 1.82 7.34
N TYR A 312 16.70 2.13 7.24
CA TYR A 312 17.72 1.76 8.23
C TYR A 312 18.30 3.02 8.87
N SER A 313 18.56 2.96 10.18
CA SER A 313 19.20 4.06 10.91
C SER A 313 20.18 3.51 11.93
N TRP A 314 21.47 3.68 11.63
CA TRP A 314 22.55 3.34 12.55
C TRP A 314 22.89 4.49 13.49
N ALA A 315 23.01 4.19 14.77
CA ALA A 315 23.36 5.16 15.81
C ALA A 315 24.18 4.51 16.93
N LYS A 316 24.67 5.34 17.85
CA LYS A 316 25.15 4.84 19.15
C LYS A 316 23.95 4.51 20.04
N ALA A 317 24.11 3.54 20.94
CA ALA A 317 23.11 3.31 21.98
C ALA A 317 23.09 4.48 22.99
N ASN A 318 21.89 4.99 23.32
CA ASN A 318 21.69 6.20 24.13
C ASN A 318 22.19 6.12 25.59
N ASN A 319 22.53 4.93 26.08
CA ASN A 319 23.00 4.66 27.44
C ASN A 319 24.52 4.40 27.52
N SER A 320 25.26 4.63 26.43
CA SER A 320 26.69 4.35 26.39
C SER A 320 27.53 5.49 26.99
N ASN A 321 28.19 5.24 28.12
CA ASN A 321 29.22 6.13 28.70
C ASN A 321 30.60 5.94 28.02
N ARG A 322 30.64 5.71 26.70
CA ARG A 322 31.84 5.25 25.99
C ARG A 322 32.28 6.18 24.86
N ILE A 323 33.46 5.91 24.28
CA ILE A 323 34.21 6.76 23.33
C ILE A 323 33.31 7.39 22.25
N ASP A 324 33.37 8.72 22.13
CA ASP A 324 32.37 9.51 21.41
C ASP A 324 32.72 9.88 19.96
N ASN A 325 33.86 9.45 19.43
CA ASN A 325 34.35 9.87 18.11
C ASN A 325 33.93 8.97 16.92
N LEU A 326 32.98 8.05 17.11
CA LEU A 326 32.51 7.15 16.05
C LEU A 326 31.67 7.91 15.01
N VAL A 327 32.02 7.79 13.73
CA VAL A 327 31.30 8.37 12.59
C VAL A 327 30.66 7.24 11.77
N PHE A 328 29.42 7.42 11.35
CA PHE A 328 28.63 6.43 10.60
C PHE A 328 28.49 6.85 9.13
N PRO A 329 29.39 6.40 8.23
CA PRO A 329 29.47 6.93 6.86
C PRO A 329 28.31 6.53 5.93
N LEU A 330 27.47 5.57 6.32
CA LEU A 330 26.34 5.04 5.53
C LEU A 330 25.21 4.56 6.45
N SER A 331 24.72 5.43 7.34
CA SER A 331 23.74 5.06 8.37
C SER A 331 22.37 4.64 7.82
N ASP A 332 22.12 4.80 6.51
CA ASP A 332 20.89 4.44 5.80
C ASP A 332 20.97 3.08 5.07
N LYS A 333 22.10 2.38 5.16
CA LYS A 333 22.31 1.08 4.47
C LYS A 333 22.12 -0.10 5.42
N PRO A 334 21.70 -1.27 4.88
CA PRO A 334 21.57 -2.48 5.69
C PRO A 334 22.88 -2.90 6.35
N SER A 335 24.00 -2.86 5.63
CA SER A 335 25.33 -3.18 6.20
C SER A 335 26.12 -1.92 6.53
N LEU A 336 26.87 -1.96 7.62
CA LEU A 336 27.70 -0.86 8.10
C LEU A 336 29.11 -1.36 8.39
N THR A 337 30.12 -0.64 7.87
CA THR A 337 31.53 -0.86 8.25
C THR A 337 32.03 0.35 9.03
N LEU A 338 32.59 0.10 10.22
CA LEU A 338 33.12 1.13 11.11
C LEU A 338 34.61 0.94 11.34
N PRO A 339 35.44 1.98 11.14
CA PRO A 339 36.83 1.97 11.55
C PRO A 339 36.96 2.33 13.04
N PHE A 340 37.71 1.51 13.78
CA PHE A 340 38.08 1.78 15.16
C PHE A 340 39.58 2.10 15.22
N THR A 341 39.92 3.23 15.82
CA THR A 341 41.32 3.69 15.98
C THR A 341 41.72 3.87 17.44
N LEU A 342 40.77 3.69 18.36
CA LEU A 342 41.00 3.79 19.80
C LEU A 342 40.50 2.52 20.50
N PRO A 343 41.22 2.05 21.53
CA PRO A 343 40.70 1.03 22.42
C PRO A 343 39.46 1.54 23.18
N GLY A 344 38.47 0.69 23.37
CA GLY A 344 37.23 1.08 24.02
C GLY A 344 36.13 0.03 23.91
N VAL A 345 34.95 0.36 24.45
CA VAL A 345 33.73 -0.44 24.28
C VAL A 345 32.74 0.42 23.53
N TYR A 346 32.09 -0.10 22.49
CA TYR A 346 31.20 0.67 21.62
C TYR A 346 29.88 -0.07 21.49
N ASP A 347 28.80 0.55 21.97
CA ASP A 347 27.44 0.00 21.84
C ASP A 347 26.78 0.66 20.61
N ILE A 348 26.57 -0.14 19.57
CA ILE A 348 26.04 0.29 18.27
C ILE A 348 24.62 -0.22 18.14
N LYS A 349 23.70 0.69 17.79
CA LYS A 349 22.28 0.45 17.64
C LYS A 349 21.88 0.53 16.18
N LEU A 350 21.00 -0.37 15.75
CA LEU A 350 20.30 -0.28 14.47
C LEU A 350 18.80 -0.19 14.71
N ASP A 351 18.18 0.85 14.17
CA ASP A 351 16.72 0.96 14.03
C ASP A 351 16.33 0.66 12.59
N VAL A 352 15.35 -0.22 12.39
CA VAL A 352 14.76 -0.52 11.08
C VAL A 352 13.28 -0.20 11.12
N ASN A 353 12.80 0.60 10.17
CA ASN A 353 11.43 1.09 10.12
C ASN A 353 10.70 0.56 8.87
N ASP A 354 9.53 -0.05 9.06
CA ASP A 354 8.65 -0.60 8.03
C ASP A 354 7.69 0.43 7.39
N THR A 355 7.91 1.72 7.68
CA THR A 355 7.06 2.92 7.46
C THR A 355 6.12 3.29 8.60
N LYS A 356 5.82 2.38 9.54
CA LYS A 356 4.86 2.58 10.64
C LYS A 356 5.43 2.21 12.02
N LEU A 357 6.14 1.10 12.12
CA LEU A 357 6.74 0.56 13.34
C LEU A 357 8.26 0.41 13.18
N ILE A 358 8.95 0.36 14.31
CA ILE A 358 10.41 0.32 14.37
C ILE A 358 10.85 -0.94 15.12
N GLY A 359 11.64 -1.75 14.43
CA GLY A 359 12.47 -2.81 14.99
C GLY A 359 13.82 -2.26 15.45
N THR A 360 14.36 -2.78 16.55
CA THR A 360 15.60 -2.26 17.11
C THR A 360 16.48 -3.38 17.68
N ASP A 361 17.78 -3.26 17.48
CA ASP A 361 18.77 -4.11 18.13
C ASP A 361 20.05 -3.33 18.47
N THR A 362 20.85 -3.84 19.42
CA THR A 362 22.13 -3.26 19.85
C THR A 362 23.19 -4.34 19.96
N VAL A 363 24.39 -4.06 19.43
CA VAL A 363 25.57 -4.92 19.56
C VAL A 363 26.69 -4.17 20.27
N ARG A 364 27.44 -4.87 21.13
CA ARG A 364 28.64 -4.33 21.75
C ARG A 364 29.90 -4.77 21.01
N ILE A 365 30.77 -3.81 20.70
CA ILE A 365 32.09 -4.04 20.15
C ILE A 365 33.15 -3.61 21.18
N THR A 366 33.96 -4.56 21.63
CA THR A 366 35.10 -4.32 22.52
C THR A 366 36.38 -4.28 21.71
N VAL A 367 37.11 -3.18 21.77
CA VAL A 367 38.34 -2.95 21.02
C VAL A 367 39.54 -2.89 21.97
N GLY A 368 40.51 -3.79 21.78
CA GLY A 368 41.84 -3.84 22.40
C GLY A 368 42.90 -3.02 21.67
N THR A 369 43.99 -2.65 22.33
CA THR A 369 45.25 -2.25 21.66
C THR A 369 46.00 -3.48 21.15
N SER A 370 45.80 -4.63 21.78
CA SER A 370 46.27 -5.96 21.38
C SER A 370 45.18 -7.00 21.66
N SER A 371 45.37 -8.23 21.19
CA SER A 371 44.47 -9.35 21.50
C SER A 371 44.33 -9.59 23.01
N CYS A 372 45.46 -9.51 23.74
CA CYS A 372 45.51 -9.61 25.20
C CYS A 372 44.69 -8.51 25.88
N ASP A 373 44.88 -7.26 25.47
CA ASP A 373 44.15 -6.12 26.02
C ASP A 373 42.65 -6.18 25.69
N ALA A 374 42.28 -6.67 24.50
CA ALA A 374 40.88 -6.92 24.14
C ALA A 374 40.23 -7.98 25.05
N ALA A 375 40.93 -9.10 25.27
CA ALA A 375 40.46 -10.18 26.12
C ALA A 375 40.23 -9.72 27.58
N ARG A 376 41.15 -8.89 28.12
CA ARG A 376 41.03 -8.30 29.47
C ARG A 376 39.81 -7.40 29.65
N ARG A 377 39.23 -6.87 28.56
CA ARG A 377 38.06 -5.98 28.60
C ARG A 377 36.73 -6.70 28.58
N LEU A 378 36.71 -8.02 28.44
CA LEU A 378 35.47 -8.80 28.49
C LEU A 378 34.85 -8.74 29.91
N PRO A 379 33.51 -8.60 30.05
CA PRO A 379 32.84 -8.52 31.34
C PRO A 379 33.08 -9.73 32.26
N ASN A 380 33.26 -10.90 31.63
CA ASN A 380 33.54 -12.18 32.28
C ASN A 380 34.85 -12.77 31.76
N ALA A 381 35.84 -11.92 31.41
CA ALA A 381 37.17 -12.42 31.13
C ALA A 381 37.53 -13.38 32.27
N PRO A 382 37.83 -14.68 32.00
CA PRO A 382 38.33 -15.54 33.05
C PRO A 382 39.53 -14.80 33.60
N TRP A 383 39.41 -14.36 34.85
CA TRP A 383 40.48 -13.64 35.53
C TRP A 383 41.68 -14.52 35.33
N PHE A 384 42.66 -14.01 34.58
CA PHE A 384 43.84 -14.73 34.17
C PHE A 384 44.20 -15.66 35.31
N ASP A 385 44.14 -16.96 35.03
CA ASP A 385 44.69 -17.99 35.89
C ASP A 385 45.98 -17.38 36.46
N GLY A 386 46.14 -17.36 37.78
CA GLY A 386 47.29 -16.75 38.46
C GLY A 386 48.64 -17.26 37.95
N ALA A 387 48.66 -18.18 36.99
CA ALA A 387 49.76 -18.60 36.13
C ALA A 387 50.31 -17.56 35.13
N ALA A 388 49.54 -16.58 34.62
CA ALA A 388 50.07 -15.52 33.72
C ALA A 388 50.54 -14.30 34.55
N LEU A 389 51.66 -14.47 35.26
CA LEU A 389 52.14 -13.61 36.34
C LEU A 389 52.65 -12.24 35.88
N ASP A 390 53.12 -12.11 34.63
CA ASP A 390 53.57 -10.82 34.08
C ASP A 390 52.49 -10.08 33.26
N GLN A 391 51.29 -10.66 33.18
CA GLN A 391 50.09 -10.10 32.54
C GLN A 391 50.20 -9.85 31.04
N ASP A 392 51.06 -10.59 30.34
CA ASP A 392 51.16 -10.55 28.87
C ASP A 392 50.12 -11.42 28.15
N CYS A 393 49.29 -12.14 28.93
CA CYS A 393 48.26 -13.08 28.48
C CYS A 393 48.77 -14.41 27.90
N GLU A 394 50.04 -14.71 28.08
CA GLU A 394 50.65 -16.01 27.79
C GLU A 394 50.96 -16.71 29.12
N VAL A 395 51.14 -18.04 29.09
CA VAL A 395 51.64 -18.79 30.24
C VAL A 395 52.87 -19.52 29.76
N GLU A 396 54.03 -18.95 30.05
CA GLU A 396 55.31 -19.36 29.51
C GLU A 396 56.43 -19.40 30.56
N MET A 397 57.66 -19.58 30.09
CA MET A 397 58.81 -19.72 30.97
C MET A 397 59.06 -18.45 31.80
N ASN A 398 58.71 -17.28 31.27
CA ASN A 398 58.83 -16.02 31.98
C ASN A 398 57.93 -15.97 33.22
N ASP A 399 56.71 -16.51 33.14
CA ASP A 399 55.85 -16.67 34.31
C ASP A 399 56.45 -17.62 35.34
N LEU A 400 56.98 -18.76 34.89
CA LEU A 400 57.62 -19.71 35.81
C LEU A 400 58.84 -19.10 36.50
N MET A 401 59.64 -18.29 35.78
CA MET A 401 60.76 -17.55 36.38
C MET A 401 60.27 -16.48 37.35
N THR A 402 59.17 -15.79 37.03
CA THR A 402 58.53 -14.80 37.91
C THR A 402 58.03 -15.47 39.19
N LEU A 403 57.40 -16.63 39.10
CA LEU A 403 57.02 -17.45 40.25
C LEU A 403 58.25 -17.88 41.06
N ALA A 404 59.28 -18.44 40.39
CA ALA A 404 60.47 -18.97 41.04
C ALA A 404 61.28 -17.88 41.76
N SER A 405 61.37 -16.67 41.20
CA SER A 405 62.05 -15.53 41.84
C SER A 405 61.32 -15.00 43.07
N ASN A 406 60.00 -15.18 43.13
CA ASN A 406 59.18 -14.82 44.27
C ASN A 406 58.88 -16.00 45.21
N TRP A 407 59.44 -17.17 44.93
CA TRP A 407 59.19 -18.39 45.66
C TRP A 407 59.69 -18.26 47.10
N LEU A 408 58.79 -18.50 48.07
CA LEU A 408 59.02 -18.32 49.52
C LEU A 408 59.26 -16.88 49.98
N ASN A 409 59.05 -15.87 49.13
CA ASN A 409 59.03 -14.48 49.60
C ASN A 409 57.78 -14.25 50.45
N CYS A 410 57.96 -13.55 51.57
CA CYS A 410 56.86 -13.20 52.45
C CYS A 410 55.94 -12.16 51.79
N ALA A 411 54.65 -12.49 51.64
CA ALA A 411 53.63 -11.56 51.15
C ALA A 411 52.90 -10.78 52.26
N ASP A 412 53.15 -11.12 53.54
CA ASP A 412 52.64 -10.36 54.67
C ASP A 412 53.53 -9.13 54.91
N PHE A 413 53.10 -7.98 54.42
CA PHE A 413 53.81 -6.72 54.63
C PHE A 413 53.56 -6.10 56.01
N ILE A 414 52.70 -6.68 56.84
CA ILE A 414 52.31 -6.16 58.16
C ILE A 414 53.11 -6.87 59.26
N THR A 415 53.17 -8.20 59.23
CA THR A 415 53.92 -8.99 60.23
C THR A 415 55.24 -9.52 59.69
N HIS A 416 55.52 -9.36 58.39
CA HIS A 416 56.69 -9.95 57.74
C HIS A 416 56.81 -11.46 57.95
N CYS A 417 55.67 -12.14 58.04
CA CYS A 417 55.57 -13.59 58.24
C CYS A 417 56.25 -14.05 59.54
N GLN A 418 56.26 -13.17 60.57
CA GLN A 418 56.81 -13.43 61.89
C GLN A 418 55.75 -13.79 62.91
#